data_AF-A0A4Y2F5P4-F1
#
_entry.id   AF-A0A4Y2F5P4-F1
#
_cell.length_a   1.000
_cell.length_b   1.000
_cell.length_c   1.000
_cell.angle_alpha   90.00
_cell.angle_beta   90.00
_cell.angle_gamma   90.00
#
_symmetry.space_group_name_H-M   'P 1'
#
loop_
_entity.id
_entity.type
_entity.pdbx_description
1 polymer ?
#
loop_
_entity_poly.entity_id
_entity_poly.type
_entity_poly.pdbx_seq_one_letter_code
_entity_poly.pdbx_strand_id
1 'polypeptide(L)'
;MSSDEFLMVSDSEFVSELEAHKVIAARRITLKRDGQIIPTRHVILTFDTPVLTKKITAGYISCGIRPYIPNPVRCFKCQRFGHTKTACRGSSALCHRCSEPGHEETICQNPEISQTGS
;
A
#
# COMPACT_ATOMS: atom_id res chain seq x y z
N MET A 1 -14.15 14.01 -16.73
CA MET A 1 -12.85 13.61 -16.16
C MET A 1 -12.15 12.68 -17.15
N SER A 2 -11.06 13.14 -17.75
CA SER A 2 -10.14 12.30 -18.52
C SER A 2 -9.26 11.44 -17.58
N SER A 3 -8.60 10.42 -18.12
CA SER A 3 -7.63 9.60 -17.35
C SER A 3 -6.46 10.42 -16.80
N ASP A 4 -6.07 11.50 -17.49
CA ASP A 4 -4.98 12.38 -17.06
C ASP A 4 -5.44 13.42 -16.02
N GLU A 5 -6.67 13.92 -16.12
CA GLU A 5 -7.27 14.75 -15.07
C GLU A 5 -7.33 13.98 -13.75
N PHE A 6 -7.73 12.70 -13.79
CA PHE A 6 -7.79 11.86 -12.59
C PHE A 6 -6.43 11.71 -11.89
N LEU A 7 -5.29 11.89 -12.57
CA LEU A 7 -3.96 11.86 -11.95
C LEU A 7 -3.63 13.14 -11.18
N MET A 8 -4.28 14.26 -11.54
CA MET A 8 -4.03 15.58 -10.95
C MET A 8 -4.98 15.93 -9.81
N VAL A 9 -6.11 15.21 -9.67
CA VAL A 9 -7.05 15.38 -8.56
C VAL A 9 -6.35 15.18 -7.21
N SER A 10 -6.54 16.13 -6.29
CA SER A 10 -5.97 16.04 -4.93
C SER A 10 -6.78 15.09 -4.04
N ASP A 11 -6.16 14.57 -2.97
CA ASP A 11 -6.87 13.72 -2.00
C ASP A 11 -8.05 14.47 -1.35
N SER A 12 -7.94 15.77 -1.08
CA SER A 12 -9.03 16.60 -0.56
C SER A 12 -10.18 16.78 -1.53
N GLU A 13 -9.87 16.89 -2.83
CA GLU A 13 -10.87 17.05 -3.89
C GLU A 13 -11.70 15.78 -4.06
N PHE A 14 -11.07 14.59 -3.97
CA PHE A 14 -11.81 13.33 -3.93
C PHE A 14 -12.79 13.26 -2.76
N VAL A 15 -12.40 13.76 -1.58
CA VAL A 15 -13.28 13.77 -0.41
C VAL A 15 -14.48 14.68 -0.65
N SER A 16 -14.26 15.91 -1.14
CA SER A 16 -15.36 16.84 -1.40
C SER A 16 -16.31 16.37 -2.50
N GLU A 17 -15.80 15.79 -3.59
CA GLU A 17 -16.65 15.33 -4.69
C GLU A 17 -17.48 14.09 -4.34
N LEU A 18 -16.91 13.22 -3.49
CA LEU A 18 -17.52 11.93 -3.12
C LEU A 18 -18.15 11.94 -1.73
N GLU A 19 -18.29 13.10 -1.09
CA GLU A 19 -18.93 13.24 0.22
C GLU A 19 -20.36 12.70 0.22
N ALA A 20 -21.10 12.90 -0.88
CA ALA A 20 -22.45 12.36 -1.08
C ALA A 20 -22.50 10.82 -1.00
N HIS A 21 -21.38 10.15 -1.30
CA HIS A 21 -21.20 8.71 -1.17
C HIS A 21 -20.65 8.28 0.21
N LYS A 22 -20.65 9.18 1.20
CA LYS A 22 -20.12 8.96 2.56
C LYS A 22 -18.62 8.72 2.61
N VAL A 23 -17.85 9.28 1.66
CA VAL A 23 -16.38 9.27 1.72
C VAL A 23 -15.92 10.32 2.72
N ILE A 24 -15.09 9.91 3.68
CA ILE A 24 -14.53 10.78 4.74
C ILE A 24 -13.02 10.97 4.64
N ALA A 25 -12.34 10.11 3.88
CA ALA A 25 -10.92 10.29 3.57
C ALA A 25 -10.59 9.64 2.23
N ALA A 26 -9.66 10.23 1.51
CA ALA A 26 -9.08 9.65 0.31
C ALA A 26 -7.55 9.64 0.44
N ARG A 27 -6.91 8.64 -0.17
CA ARG A 27 -5.46 8.53 -0.23
C ARG A 27 -5.03 7.94 -1.56
N ARG A 28 -4.35 8.73 -2.39
CA ARG A 28 -3.71 8.20 -3.60
C ARG A 28 -2.55 7.27 -3.26
N ILE A 29 -2.50 6.11 -3.92
CA ILE A 29 -1.34 5.23 -3.86
C ILE A 29 -0.26 5.81 -4.76
N THR A 30 0.94 5.98 -4.22
CA THR A 30 2.12 6.45 -4.97
C THR A 30 3.15 5.33 -5.05
N LEU A 31 3.94 5.36 -6.12
CA LEU A 31 5.09 4.49 -6.30
C LEU A 31 6.36 5.31 -6.08
N LYS A 32 7.35 4.73 -5.40
CA LYS A 32 8.69 5.30 -5.34
C LYS A 32 9.58 4.55 -6.33
N ARG A 33 10.09 5.24 -7.34
CA ARG A 33 11.08 4.70 -8.31
C ARG A 33 12.19 5.72 -8.47
N ASP A 34 13.44 5.28 -8.36
CA ASP A 34 14.64 6.12 -8.53
C ASP A 34 14.62 7.43 -7.71
N GLY A 35 14.09 7.34 -6.48
CA GLY A 35 13.94 8.49 -5.58
C GLY A 35 12.75 9.41 -5.88
N GLN A 36 12.09 9.26 -7.03
CA GLN A 36 10.91 10.04 -7.40
C GLN A 36 9.61 9.38 -6.93
N ILE A 37 8.64 10.21 -6.56
CA ILE A 37 7.28 9.80 -6.19
C ILE A 37 6.40 9.92 -7.43
N ILE A 38 5.90 8.79 -7.90
CA ILE A 38 5.06 8.69 -9.09
C ILE A 38 3.62 8.46 -8.64
N PRO A 39 2.67 9.36 -8.96
CA PRO A 39 1.27 9.16 -8.65
C PRO A 39 0.70 8.01 -9.48
N THR A 40 -0.14 7.17 -8.87
CA THR A 40 -0.88 6.13 -9.59
C THR A 40 -2.34 6.54 -9.80
N ARG A 41 -3.05 5.76 -10.62
CA ARG A 41 -4.51 5.86 -10.80
C ARG A 41 -5.30 5.20 -9.66
N HIS A 42 -4.64 4.61 -8.68
CA HIS A 42 -5.31 3.93 -7.57
C HIS A 42 -5.46 4.87 -6.38
N VAL A 43 -6.69 4.99 -5.90
CA VAL A 43 -7.06 5.80 -4.73
C VAL A 43 -7.76 4.88 -3.74
N ILE A 44 -7.39 4.99 -2.47
CA ILE A 44 -8.07 4.32 -1.37
C ILE A 44 -9.05 5.33 -0.79
N LEU A 45 -10.33 4.96 -0.79
CA LEU A 45 -11.40 5.75 -0.20
C LEU A 45 -11.79 5.13 1.15
N THR A 46 -11.99 5.97 2.15
CA THR A 46 -12.50 5.59 3.47
C THR A 46 -13.94 6.05 3.56
N PHE A 47 -14.85 5.10 3.83
CA PHE A 47 -16.28 5.36 3.92
C PHE A 47 -16.71 5.39 5.39
N ASP A 48 -17.65 6.27 5.73
CA ASP A 48 -18.32 6.30 7.05
C ASP A 48 -19.53 5.33 7.09
N THR A 49 -19.43 4.22 6.35
CA THR A 49 -20.48 3.21 6.28
C THR A 49 -19.88 1.82 6.51
N PRO A 50 -20.56 0.94 7.28
CA PRO A 50 -20.08 -0.41 7.52
C PRO A 50 -20.18 -1.30 6.27
N VAL A 51 -21.05 -0.94 5.33
CA VAL A 51 -21.27 -1.66 4.08
C VAL A 51 -20.66 -0.88 2.93
N LEU A 52 -19.81 -1.56 2.14
CA LEU A 52 -19.15 -1.01 0.98
C LEU A 52 -20.08 -1.07 -0.25
N THR A 53 -20.21 0.04 -0.96
CA THR A 53 -20.94 0.08 -2.24
C THR A 53 -20.11 -0.60 -3.34
N LYS A 54 -20.76 -1.28 -4.30
CA LYS A 54 -20.06 -1.95 -5.41
C LYS A 54 -19.55 -0.97 -6.48
N LYS A 55 -20.19 0.19 -6.59
CA LYS A 55 -19.89 1.23 -7.56
C LYS A 55 -20.13 2.61 -6.95
N ILE A 56 -19.33 3.58 -7.38
CA ILE A 56 -19.55 5.01 -7.16
C ILE A 56 -19.45 5.74 -8.50
N THR A 57 -20.02 6.94 -8.54
CA THR A 57 -19.90 7.81 -9.70
C THR A 57 -19.07 9.03 -9.32
N ALA A 58 -17.97 9.26 -10.03
CA ALA A 58 -17.13 10.45 -9.89
C ALA A 58 -17.25 11.27 -11.17
N GLY A 59 -17.99 12.39 -11.11
CA GLY A 59 -18.40 13.14 -12.29
C GLY A 59 -19.18 12.27 -13.28
N TYR A 60 -18.62 12.06 -14.48
CA TYR A 60 -19.21 11.22 -15.54
C TYR A 60 -18.67 9.78 -15.55
N ILE A 61 -17.79 9.41 -14.61
CA ILE A 61 -17.15 8.10 -14.57
C ILE A 61 -17.83 7.22 -13.52
N SER A 62 -18.23 6.02 -13.90
CA SER A 62 -18.62 4.98 -12.94
C SER A 62 -17.40 4.12 -12.59
N CYS A 63 -17.04 4.11 -11.31
CA CYS A 63 -15.91 3.37 -10.77
C CYS A 63 -16.39 2.16 -9.96
N GLY A 64 -15.90 0.97 -10.29
CA GLY A 64 -16.09 -0.21 -9.45
C GLY A 64 -15.23 -0.13 -8.19
N ILE A 65 -15.81 -0.45 -7.03
CA ILE A 65 -15.09 -0.45 -5.75
C ILE A 65 -14.80 -1.88 -5.33
N ARG A 66 -13.62 -2.08 -4.73
CA ARG A 66 -13.19 -3.31 -4.09
C ARG A 66 -12.65 -3.01 -2.69
N PRO A 67 -12.83 -3.92 -1.71
CA PRO A 67 -12.19 -3.80 -0.41
C PRO A 67 -10.67 -3.60 -0.56
N TYR A 68 -10.11 -2.69 0.23
CA TYR A 68 -8.66 -2.49 0.27
C TYR A 68 -8.03 -3.57 1.15
N ILE A 69 -7.14 -4.36 0.55
CA ILE A 69 -6.30 -5.34 1.25
C ILE A 69 -4.89 -4.73 1.33
N PRO A 70 -4.43 -4.29 2.51
CA PRO A 70 -3.09 -3.73 2.65
C PRO A 70 -2.03 -4.81 2.40
N ASN A 71 -0.86 -4.38 1.91
CA ASN A 71 0.28 -5.28 1.76
C ASN A 71 0.66 -5.88 3.12
N PRO A 72 0.93 -7.19 3.20
CA PRO A 72 1.35 -7.82 4.45
C PRO A 72 2.57 -7.10 5.04
N VAL A 73 2.45 -6.71 6.30
CA VAL A 73 3.56 -6.06 7.00
C VAL A 73 4.62 -7.10 7.31
N ARG A 74 5.82 -6.94 6.74
CA ARG A 74 7.00 -7.74 7.08
C ARG A 74 7.88 -6.97 8.08
N CYS A 75 8.26 -7.63 9.16
CA CYS A 75 9.17 -7.05 10.13
C CYS A 75 10.61 -7.04 9.59
N PHE A 76 11.19 -5.87 9.34
CA PHE A 76 12.58 -5.73 8.88
C PHE A 76 13.65 -6.08 9.94
N LYS A 77 13.25 -6.54 11.13
CA LYS A 77 14.16 -7.11 12.14
C LYS A 77 14.16 -8.63 12.11
N CYS A 78 13.00 -9.26 12.27
CA CYS A 78 12.89 -10.72 12.42
C CYS A 78 12.26 -11.44 11.22
N GLN A 79 11.99 -10.73 10.12
CA GLN A 79 11.40 -11.24 8.87
C GLN A 79 10.00 -11.84 8.96
N ARG A 80 9.41 -11.98 10.15
CA ARG A 80 8.03 -12.46 10.34
C ARG A 80 7.00 -11.41 9.92
N PHE A 81 5.83 -11.89 9.49
CA PHE A 81 4.70 -11.03 9.13
C PHE A 81 3.89 -10.55 10.35
N GLY A 82 3.11 -9.48 10.16
CA GLY A 82 2.11 -9.00 11.11
C GLY A 82 2.57 -7.89 12.06
N HIS A 83 3.84 -7.47 12.00
CA HIS A 83 4.34 -6.37 12.82
C HIS A 83 5.51 -5.62 12.17
N THR A 84 5.70 -4.37 12.56
CA THR A 84 6.82 -3.53 12.12
C THR A 84 8.07 -3.78 12.97
N LYS A 85 9.23 -3.27 12.52
CA LYS A 85 10.48 -3.30 13.30
C LYS A 85 10.32 -2.66 14.68
N THR A 86 9.56 -1.57 14.79
CA THR A 86 9.34 -0.84 16.05
C THR A 86 8.49 -1.62 17.06
N ALA A 87 7.55 -2.44 16.59
CA ALA A 87 6.73 -3.31 17.43
C ALA A 87 7.35 -4.70 17.67
N CYS A 88 8.56 -4.94 17.16
CA CYS A 88 9.19 -6.26 17.21
C CYS A 88 9.70 -6.59 18.62
N ARG A 89 9.26 -7.74 19.16
CA ARG A 89 9.73 -8.30 20.43
C ARG A 89 10.86 -9.33 20.27
N GLY A 90 11.26 -9.64 19.03
CA GLY A 90 12.36 -10.57 18.77
C GLY A 90 13.69 -9.98 19.20
N SER A 91 14.58 -10.79 19.77
CA SER A 91 15.86 -10.32 20.30
C SER A 91 16.89 -10.06 19.19
N SER A 92 17.02 -10.98 18.23
CA SER A 92 18.00 -10.91 17.15
C SER A 92 17.42 -10.30 15.86
N ALA A 93 18.31 -9.66 15.09
CA ALA A 93 18.03 -9.32 13.70
C ALA A 93 18.39 -10.50 12.80
N LEU A 94 17.57 -10.74 11.79
CA LEU A 94 17.76 -11.76 10.77
C LEU A 94 18.04 -11.09 9.42
N CYS A 95 18.92 -11.72 8.64
CA CYS A 95 19.27 -11.28 7.29
C CYS A 95 18.02 -11.19 6.40
N HIS A 96 17.90 -10.10 5.64
CA HIS A 96 16.72 -9.84 4.79
C HIS A 96 16.65 -10.77 3.58
N ARG A 97 17.81 -11.34 3.19
CA ARG A 97 17.94 -12.25 2.05
C ARG A 97 17.70 -13.71 2.43
N CYS A 98 18.34 -14.20 3.50
CA CYS A 98 18.30 -15.63 3.85
C CYS A 98 17.61 -15.96 5.18
N SER A 99 17.15 -14.95 5.94
CA SER A 99 16.50 -15.12 7.25
C SER A 99 17.36 -15.75 8.35
N GLU A 100 18.68 -15.91 8.13
CA GLU A 100 19.60 -16.39 9.16
C GLU A 100 20.12 -15.24 10.05
N PRO A 101 20.45 -15.51 11.32
CA PRO A 101 21.05 -14.53 12.21
C PRO A 101 22.54 -14.30 11.90
N GLY A 102 23.12 -13.28 12.54
CA GLY A 102 24.58 -13.09 12.59
C GLY A 102 25.19 -12.24 11.47
N HIS A 103 24.40 -11.76 10.51
CA HIS A 103 24.87 -10.89 9.43
C HIS A 103 23.75 -10.02 8.83
N GLU A 104 24.13 -8.98 8.11
CA GLU A 104 23.23 -8.13 7.31
C GLU A 104 23.23 -8.54 5.84
N GLU A 105 22.23 -8.10 5.07
CA GLU A 105 22.10 -8.46 3.64
C GLU A 105 23.33 -8.08 2.81
N THR A 106 23.99 -6.96 3.12
CA THR A 106 25.16 -6.44 2.41
C THR A 106 26.38 -7.36 2.45
N ILE A 107 26.47 -8.22 3.47
CA ILE A 107 27.55 -9.19 3.68
C ILE A 107 27.04 -10.64 3.59
N CYS A 108 25.82 -10.84 3.09
CA CYS A 108 25.22 -12.15 2.93
C CYS A 108 25.86 -12.93 1.78
N GLN A 109 26.45 -14.09 2.10
CA GLN A 109 27.07 -15.00 1.13
C GLN A 109 26.09 -16.03 0.57
N ASN A 110 24.88 -16.13 1.12
CA ASN A 110 23.87 -17.04 0.56
C ASN A 110 23.40 -16.54 -0.81
N PRO A 111 23.19 -17.46 -1.77
CA PRO A 111 22.69 -17.12 -3.09
C PRO A 111 21.33 -16.42 -2.98
N GLU A 112 21.03 -15.55 -3.94
CA GLU A 112 19.71 -14.94 -4.02
C GLU A 112 18.67 -16.04 -4.22
N ILE A 113 17.75 -16.15 -3.27
CA ILE A 113 16.61 -17.05 -3.39
C ILE A 113 15.65 -16.35 -4.36
N SER A 114 15.71 -16.70 -5.63
CA SER A 114 14.68 -16.32 -6.59
C SER A 114 13.35 -16.86 -6.06
N GLN A 115 12.38 -15.96 -5.87
CA GLN A 115 11.05 -16.28 -5.37
C GLN A 115 10.35 -17.23 -6.38
N THR A 116 10.55 -18.53 -6.22
CA THR A 116 9.66 -19.53 -6.81
C THR A 116 8.49 -19.68 -5.86
N GLY A 117 7.44 -18.91 -6.14
CA GLY A 117 6.18 -18.97 -5.39
C GLY A 117 5.59 -20.38 -5.45
N SER A 118 5.28 -20.92 -4.27
CA SER A 118 4.32 -22.01 -4.09
C SER A 118 2.94 -21.41 -3.84
#